data_AF-A0A967GPT9-F1
#
_entry.id   AF-A0A967GPT9-F1
#
_cell.length_a   1.000
_cell.length_b   1.000
_cell.length_c   1.000
_cell.angle_alpha   90.00
_cell.angle_beta   90.00
_cell.angle_gamma   90.00
#
_symmetry.space_group_name_H-M   'P 1'
#
loop_
_entity.id
_entity.type
_entity.pdbx_description
1 polymer ?
#
loop_
_entity_poly.entity_id
_entity_poly.type
_entity_poly.pdbx_seq_one_letter_code
_entity_poly.pdbx_strand_id
1 'polypeptide(L)'
;IELTNTGAFVINLQGVRFETGRPFDEFIFDDVELAPGEAVVITSDVEAFESQYGIVARVLGEWTGGTLRNSGERVVLRDPQGNGIHDFEYSDLEPWPTEPDGLGPSLEVVDTEGDYNDPLNWRASMMNGGSPGVVQGSDSDGDGVPDSDEIVAGTDPLNPDTDGDGSLDGTELAAGTDPLDADSIFRLLSVEPMPGGTQATWTSVPGRVYTLEVSSDLTPDGWTIVPAGDRVEATGPTTSVTDAGAPGQAERYYRVVVE
;
A
#
# COMPACT_ATOMS: atom_id res chain seq x y z
N ILE A 1 -8.71 12.84 12.21
CA ILE A 1 -9.96 12.02 12.26
C ILE A 1 -10.26 11.56 10.86
N GLU A 2 -10.63 10.31 10.71
CA GLU A 2 -11.16 9.76 9.45
C GLU A 2 -12.67 9.52 9.59
N LEU A 3 -13.40 9.77 8.50
CA LEU A 3 -14.80 9.40 8.34
C LEU A 3 -14.94 8.51 7.11
N THR A 4 -15.65 7.39 7.26
CA THR A 4 -15.92 6.45 6.16
C THR A 4 -17.42 6.35 5.94
N ASN A 5 -17.84 6.39 4.68
CA ASN A 5 -19.21 6.04 4.33
C ASN A 5 -19.39 4.51 4.36
N THR A 6 -19.90 3.99 5.46
CA THR A 6 -20.15 2.54 5.64
C THR A 6 -21.44 2.05 4.98
N GLY A 7 -22.23 2.95 4.38
CA GLY A 7 -23.49 2.64 3.72
C GLY A 7 -23.33 2.23 2.25
N ALA A 8 -24.44 1.79 1.66
CA ALA A 8 -24.50 1.38 0.24
C ALA A 8 -24.84 2.52 -0.73
N PHE A 9 -25.01 3.75 -0.23
CA PHE A 9 -25.41 4.91 -1.03
C PHE A 9 -24.48 6.09 -0.81
N VAL A 10 -24.40 6.98 -1.80
CA VAL A 10 -23.66 8.25 -1.69
C VAL A 10 -24.27 9.09 -0.57
N ILE A 11 -23.42 9.65 0.30
CA ILE A 11 -23.80 10.55 1.39
C ILE A 11 -23.25 11.94 1.09
N ASN A 12 -24.07 12.97 1.25
CA ASN A 12 -23.62 14.37 1.18
C ASN A 12 -23.39 14.91 2.59
N LEU A 13 -22.22 15.51 2.83
CA LEU A 13 -21.81 16.03 4.14
C LEU A 13 -22.18 17.50 4.37
N GLN A 14 -22.84 18.18 3.45
CA GLN A 14 -23.16 19.61 3.56
C GLN A 14 -23.82 19.95 4.90
N GLY A 15 -23.12 20.74 5.72
CA GLY A 15 -23.62 21.20 7.02
C GLY A 15 -23.55 20.17 8.15
N VAL A 16 -23.06 18.94 7.87
CA VAL A 16 -22.57 18.03 8.91
C VAL A 16 -21.44 18.76 9.64
N ARG A 17 -21.33 18.55 10.95
CA ARG A 17 -20.33 19.27 11.74
C ARG A 17 -19.81 18.50 12.93
N PHE A 18 -18.53 18.67 13.21
CA PHE A 18 -17.98 18.37 14.52
C PHE A 18 -18.33 19.50 15.47
N GLU A 19 -19.07 19.19 16.55
CA GLU A 19 -19.48 20.19 17.53
C GLU A 19 -18.25 20.80 18.23
N THR A 20 -18.29 22.11 18.49
CA THR A 20 -17.24 22.78 19.27
C THR A 20 -17.08 22.11 20.65
N GLY A 21 -15.83 21.86 21.05
CA GLY A 21 -15.54 21.19 22.31
C GLY A 21 -14.12 21.44 22.79
N ARG A 22 -13.76 20.80 23.92
CA ARG A 22 -12.35 20.62 24.24
C ARG A 22 -11.94 19.33 23.54
N PRO A 23 -11.01 19.35 22.57
CA PRO A 23 -9.95 20.34 22.37
C PRO A 23 -10.01 21.15 21.05
N PHE A 24 -11.03 21.00 20.20
CA PHE A 24 -11.07 21.61 18.85
C PHE A 24 -12.27 22.54 18.62
N ASP A 25 -12.05 23.53 17.75
CA ASP A 25 -13.09 24.41 17.22
C ASP A 25 -14.07 23.63 16.32
N GLU A 26 -15.28 24.18 16.16
CA GLU A 26 -16.29 23.59 15.27
C GLU A 26 -15.73 23.49 13.84
N PHE A 27 -15.98 22.34 13.20
CA PHE A 27 -15.69 22.12 11.79
C PHE A 27 -16.98 21.76 11.07
N ILE A 28 -17.33 22.52 10.04
CA ILE A 28 -18.55 22.32 9.25
C ILE A 28 -18.11 21.89 7.85
N PHE A 29 -18.64 20.77 7.39
CA PHE A 29 -18.36 20.27 6.04
C PHE A 29 -19.09 21.11 4.99
N ASP A 30 -18.37 21.39 3.91
CA ASP A 30 -18.92 21.98 2.68
C ASP A 30 -19.79 20.97 1.91
N ASP A 31 -20.29 21.38 0.76
CA ASP A 31 -21.06 20.53 -0.17
C ASP A 31 -20.15 19.47 -0.81
N VAL A 32 -19.99 18.35 -0.10
CA VAL A 32 -19.11 17.24 -0.46
C VAL A 32 -19.89 15.92 -0.43
N GLU A 33 -19.75 15.14 -1.50
CA GLU A 33 -20.29 13.79 -1.60
C GLU A 33 -19.22 12.73 -1.28
N LEU A 34 -19.62 11.70 -0.53
CA LEU A 34 -18.85 10.48 -0.24
C LEU A 34 -19.55 9.27 -0.86
N ALA A 35 -18.86 8.54 -1.73
CA ALA A 35 -19.32 7.28 -2.29
C ALA A 35 -19.35 6.15 -1.23
N PRO A 36 -20.09 5.05 -1.46
CA PRO A 36 -20.03 3.86 -0.61
C PRO A 36 -18.59 3.37 -0.42
N GLY A 37 -18.15 3.21 0.82
CA GLY A 37 -16.80 2.79 1.19
C GLY A 37 -15.74 3.89 1.13
N GLU A 38 -16.07 5.09 0.65
CA GLU A 38 -15.10 6.20 0.58
C GLU A 38 -14.77 6.72 1.99
N ALA A 39 -13.47 6.94 2.24
CA ALA A 39 -12.93 7.50 3.46
C ALA A 39 -12.38 8.91 3.21
N VAL A 40 -12.56 9.80 4.19
CA VAL A 40 -12.07 11.18 4.14
C VAL A 40 -11.42 11.56 5.46
N VAL A 41 -10.40 12.41 5.39
CA VAL A 41 -9.61 12.81 6.55
C VAL A 41 -9.76 14.29 6.85
N ILE A 42 -9.78 14.59 8.15
CA ILE A 42 -9.67 15.93 8.70
C ILE A 42 -8.47 15.90 9.65
N THR A 43 -7.52 16.78 9.42
CA THR A 43 -6.22 16.84 10.12
C THR A 43 -6.00 18.22 10.74
N SER A 44 -5.10 18.36 11.70
CA SER A 44 -4.70 19.69 12.22
C SER A 44 -3.60 20.35 11.38
N ASP A 45 -2.94 19.60 10.51
CA ASP A 45 -1.87 20.06 9.64
C ASP A 45 -1.88 19.19 8.38
N VAL A 46 -2.28 19.77 7.24
CA VAL A 46 -2.39 19.05 5.97
C VAL A 46 -1.02 18.71 5.41
N GLU A 47 -0.08 19.65 5.46
CA GLU A 47 1.26 19.45 4.92
C GLU A 47 2.01 18.35 5.69
N ALA A 48 1.92 18.36 7.03
CA ALA A 48 2.51 17.29 7.84
C ALA A 48 1.82 15.94 7.64
N PHE A 49 0.49 15.93 7.44
CA PHE A 49 -0.25 14.70 7.15
C PHE A 49 0.16 14.12 5.80
N GLU A 50 0.14 14.92 4.73
CA GLU A 50 0.54 14.48 3.40
C GLU A 50 2.02 14.07 3.34
N SER A 51 2.90 14.74 4.10
CA SER A 51 4.30 14.33 4.21
C SER A 51 4.49 12.99 4.93
N GLN A 52 3.57 12.58 5.80
CA GLN A 52 3.66 11.35 6.59
C GLN A 52 2.96 10.17 5.91
N TYR A 53 1.82 10.42 5.26
CA TYR A 53 0.96 9.38 4.71
C TYR A 53 0.84 9.41 3.18
N GLY A 54 1.39 10.44 2.52
CA GLY A 54 1.16 10.68 1.10
C GLY A 54 -0.24 11.27 0.82
N ILE A 55 -0.66 11.25 -0.45
CA ILE A 55 -1.94 11.82 -0.90
C ILE A 55 -3.06 10.74 -0.91
N VAL A 56 -2.83 9.58 -0.28
CA VAL A 56 -3.77 8.44 -0.25
C VAL A 56 -5.11 8.79 0.36
N ALA A 57 -5.14 9.72 1.31
CA ALA A 57 -6.38 10.16 1.94
C ALA A 57 -6.96 11.39 1.25
N ARG A 58 -8.27 11.37 0.97
CA ARG A 58 -9.01 12.57 0.60
C ARG A 58 -9.17 13.49 1.81
N VAL A 59 -8.29 14.48 1.94
CA VAL A 59 -8.35 15.46 3.03
C VAL A 59 -9.42 16.52 2.72
N LEU A 60 -10.43 16.62 3.59
CA LEU A 60 -11.53 17.59 3.41
C LEU A 60 -11.35 18.89 4.20
N GLY A 61 -10.36 18.95 5.09
CA GLY A 61 -10.02 20.20 5.74
C GLY A 61 -8.99 20.08 6.83
N GLU A 62 -8.52 21.27 7.24
CA GLU A 62 -7.59 21.46 8.33
C GLU A 62 -8.30 22.10 9.53
N TRP A 63 -8.12 21.53 10.73
CA TRP A 63 -8.52 22.17 11.97
C TRP A 63 -7.56 23.32 12.30
N THR A 64 -8.01 24.54 12.03
CA THR A 64 -7.23 25.76 12.29
C THR A 64 -7.15 26.15 13.78
N GLY A 65 -7.93 25.50 14.65
CA GLY A 65 -8.01 25.81 16.08
C GLY A 65 -8.18 24.56 16.95
N GLY A 66 -7.14 24.23 17.71
CA GLY A 66 -7.09 23.06 18.60
C GLY A 66 -6.51 21.81 17.94
N THR A 67 -6.16 20.81 18.75
CA THR A 67 -5.68 19.49 18.30
C THR A 67 -6.33 18.42 19.17
N LEU A 68 -6.69 17.28 18.58
CA LEU A 68 -6.97 16.09 19.38
C LEU A 68 -5.74 15.73 20.20
N ARG A 69 -5.90 15.46 21.50
CA ARG A 69 -4.84 14.86 22.31
C ARG A 69 -4.99 13.35 22.26
N ASN A 70 -4.05 12.68 22.90
CA ASN A 70 -3.99 11.22 22.89
C ASN A 70 -5.08 10.59 23.75
N SER A 71 -5.81 11.36 24.58
CA SER A 71 -6.90 10.83 25.41
C SER A 71 -7.81 11.85 26.10
N GLY A 72 -9.01 11.36 26.41
CA GLY A 72 -9.95 11.98 27.36
C GLY A 72 -10.88 13.00 26.72
N GLU A 73 -11.01 12.98 25.40
CA GLU A 73 -11.79 13.96 24.67
C GLU A 73 -13.03 13.34 24.04
N ARG A 74 -14.07 14.18 23.98
CA ARG A 74 -15.37 13.81 23.43
C ARG A 74 -15.47 14.29 21.99
N VAL A 75 -15.68 13.37 21.07
CA VAL A 75 -15.92 13.64 19.65
C VAL A 75 -17.41 13.54 19.38
N VAL A 76 -18.00 14.65 18.91
CA VAL A 76 -19.42 14.71 18.57
C VAL A 76 -19.58 15.17 17.14
N LEU A 77 -20.17 14.32 16.31
CA LEU A 77 -20.55 14.61 14.94
C LEU A 77 -22.06 14.79 14.88
N ARG A 78 -22.53 15.88 14.27
CA ARG A 78 -23.95 16.19 14.14
C ARG A 78 -24.36 16.39 12.70
N ASP A 79 -25.59 16.02 12.39
CA ASP A 79 -26.24 16.36 11.12
C ASP A 79 -26.58 17.86 11.05
N PRO A 80 -26.98 18.39 9.88
CA PRO A 80 -27.30 19.81 9.73
C PRO A 80 -28.51 20.28 10.53
N GLN A 81 -29.34 19.35 11.05
CA GLN A 81 -30.47 19.65 11.93
C GLN A 81 -30.07 19.63 13.42
N GLY A 82 -28.87 19.16 13.74
CA GLY A 82 -28.33 19.06 15.10
C GLY A 82 -28.54 17.70 15.77
N ASN A 83 -29.09 16.71 15.08
CA ASN A 83 -29.16 15.35 15.62
C ASN A 83 -27.74 14.74 15.67
N GLY A 84 -27.48 13.89 16.65
CA GLY A 84 -26.19 13.21 16.78
C GLY A 84 -26.03 12.13 15.71
N ILE A 85 -24.90 12.15 15.01
CA ILE A 85 -24.41 11.07 14.14
C ILE A 85 -23.45 10.19 14.95
N HIS A 86 -22.44 10.81 15.58
CA HIS A 86 -21.54 10.16 16.53
C HIS A 86 -21.41 11.01 17.79
N ASP A 87 -21.20 10.35 18.92
CA ASP A 87 -21.02 10.95 20.23
C ASP A 87 -20.28 9.96 21.13
N PHE A 88 -18.96 10.12 21.23
CA PHE A 88 -18.12 9.20 22.00
C PHE A 88 -16.92 9.90 22.65
N GLU A 89 -16.41 9.29 23.72
CA GLU A 89 -15.14 9.66 24.35
C GLU A 89 -14.11 8.56 24.11
N TYR A 90 -12.86 8.92 23.83
CA TYR A 90 -11.75 7.97 23.67
C TYR A 90 -10.68 8.15 24.75
N SER A 91 -9.89 7.11 24.99
CA SER A 91 -8.80 7.12 25.97
C SER A 91 -7.61 6.29 25.47
N ASP A 92 -6.45 6.52 26.08
CA ASP A 92 -5.20 5.77 25.94
C ASP A 92 -4.95 4.88 27.18
N LEU A 93 -5.94 4.73 28.06
CA LEU A 93 -5.85 3.92 29.28
C LEU A 93 -6.75 2.69 29.17
N GLU A 94 -6.25 1.57 29.70
CA GLU A 94 -7.02 0.33 29.80
C GLU A 94 -8.42 0.61 30.37
N PRO A 95 -9.50 0.09 29.74
CA PRO A 95 -9.48 -0.99 28.73
C PRO A 95 -9.33 -0.54 27.26
N TRP A 96 -9.07 0.74 26.98
CA TRP A 96 -8.75 1.19 25.61
C TRP A 96 -7.36 0.71 25.17
N PRO A 97 -7.13 0.57 23.85
CA PRO A 97 -5.80 0.36 23.31
C PRO A 97 -4.83 1.47 23.75
N THR A 98 -3.67 1.07 24.25
CA THR A 98 -2.62 2.00 24.74
C THR A 98 -1.56 2.26 23.67
N GLU A 99 -1.50 1.39 22.66
CA GLU A 99 -0.51 1.40 21.58
C GLU A 99 -0.56 2.65 20.68
N PRO A 100 -1.72 3.29 20.43
CA PRO A 100 -1.77 4.54 19.65
C PRO A 100 -1.01 5.72 20.26
N ASP A 101 -0.64 5.67 21.56
CA ASP A 101 0.15 6.71 22.24
C ASP A 101 1.66 6.55 21.97
N GLY A 102 2.14 6.92 20.77
CA GLY A 102 3.58 6.92 20.47
C GLY A 102 3.97 6.83 18.99
N LEU A 103 4.72 5.78 18.62
CA LEU A 103 5.01 5.47 17.20
C LEU A 103 3.72 5.12 16.42
N GLY A 104 2.65 4.79 17.17
CA GLY A 104 1.32 5.38 17.01
C GLY A 104 0.47 4.85 15.86
N PRO A 105 0.15 3.54 15.81
CA PRO A 105 -0.96 3.06 14.98
C PRO A 105 -2.22 3.90 15.24
N SER A 106 -3.03 4.12 14.20
CA SER A 106 -4.32 4.78 14.36
C SER A 106 -5.24 3.98 15.28
N LEU A 107 -6.08 4.67 16.06
CA LEU A 107 -7.15 4.03 16.82
C LEU A 107 -8.33 3.77 15.86
N GLU A 108 -8.67 2.51 15.64
CA GLU A 108 -9.68 2.05 14.68
C GLU A 108 -10.89 1.43 15.38
N VAL A 109 -12.07 1.66 14.82
CA VAL A 109 -13.32 0.99 15.22
C VAL A 109 -13.33 -0.45 14.69
N VAL A 110 -13.72 -1.40 15.53
CA VAL A 110 -13.82 -2.82 15.17
C VAL A 110 -15.15 -3.14 14.51
N ASP A 111 -16.25 -2.67 15.11
CA ASP A 111 -17.63 -2.81 14.63
C ASP A 111 -18.26 -1.42 14.45
N THR A 112 -18.46 -1.03 13.20
CA THR A 112 -19.01 0.28 12.81
C THR A 112 -20.48 0.45 13.18
N GLU A 113 -21.19 -0.63 13.51
CA GLU A 113 -22.57 -0.60 14.02
C GLU A 113 -22.62 -0.74 15.56
N GLY A 114 -21.46 -0.94 16.19
CA GLY A 114 -21.30 -1.13 17.62
C GLY A 114 -21.36 0.16 18.45
N ASP A 115 -21.17 0.03 19.77
CA ASP A 115 -21.09 1.17 20.67
C ASP A 115 -19.69 1.79 20.62
N TYR A 116 -19.59 3.05 20.19
CA TYR A 116 -18.33 3.78 20.12
C TYR A 116 -17.80 4.20 21.50
N ASN A 117 -18.62 4.10 22.56
CA ASN A 117 -18.19 4.30 23.95
C ASN A 117 -17.76 2.98 24.63
N ASP A 118 -17.88 1.82 23.95
CA ASP A 118 -17.31 0.57 24.44
C ASP A 118 -15.84 0.48 24.02
N PRO A 119 -14.88 0.49 24.97
CA PRO A 119 -13.45 0.43 24.65
C PRO A 119 -13.05 -0.87 23.92
N LEU A 120 -13.83 -1.94 24.07
CA LEU A 120 -13.60 -3.21 23.36
C LEU A 120 -13.99 -3.14 21.88
N ASN A 121 -14.73 -2.11 21.48
CA ASN A 121 -15.04 -1.83 20.08
C ASN A 121 -13.92 -1.04 19.37
N TRP A 122 -12.78 -0.84 20.05
CA TRP A 122 -11.63 -0.15 19.50
C TRP A 122 -10.39 -1.02 19.52
N ARG A 123 -9.55 -0.83 18.51
CA ARG A 123 -8.24 -1.48 18.41
C ARG A 123 -7.20 -0.49 17.91
N ALA A 124 -5.94 -0.78 18.17
CA ALA A 124 -4.86 -0.19 17.40
C ALA A 124 -4.87 -0.76 15.97
N SER A 125 -4.58 0.07 14.97
CA SER A 125 -4.27 -0.36 13.62
C SER A 125 -3.13 -1.36 13.62
N MET A 126 -3.17 -2.29 12.67
CA MET A 126 -2.05 -3.21 12.45
C MET A 126 -0.86 -2.51 11.77
N MET A 127 -1.07 -1.31 11.21
CA MET A 127 -0.02 -0.50 10.56
C MET A 127 0.70 0.38 11.58
N ASN A 128 2.03 0.27 11.63
CA ASN A 128 2.84 1.15 12.45
C ASN A 128 2.86 2.55 11.81
N GLY A 129 2.40 3.58 12.54
CA GLY A 129 2.09 4.89 11.99
C GLY A 129 0.61 5.09 11.62
N GLY A 130 -0.20 4.02 11.56
CA GLY A 130 -1.64 4.07 11.30
C GLY A 130 -2.02 3.94 9.83
N SER A 131 -3.32 3.86 9.58
CA SER A 131 -3.92 3.58 8.26
C SER A 131 -4.84 4.68 7.68
N PRO A 132 -4.68 5.99 7.99
CA PRO A 132 -5.62 6.98 7.50
C PRO A 132 -5.55 7.10 5.97
N GLY A 133 -6.70 7.08 5.31
CA GLY A 133 -6.86 7.06 3.86
C GLY A 133 -6.83 5.67 3.23
N VAL A 134 -6.39 4.64 3.97
CA VAL A 134 -6.21 3.30 3.43
C VAL A 134 -7.51 2.53 3.48
N VAL A 135 -8.10 2.28 2.32
CA VAL A 135 -9.19 1.32 2.18
C VAL A 135 -8.57 -0.08 2.09
N GLN A 136 -8.85 -0.96 3.06
CA GLN A 136 -8.26 -2.30 3.06
C GLN A 136 -8.57 -3.06 1.76
N GLY A 137 -7.51 -3.48 1.07
CA GLY A 137 -7.59 -4.20 -0.21
C GLY A 137 -7.75 -3.31 -1.45
N SER A 138 -7.70 -1.99 -1.31
CA SER A 138 -7.43 -1.10 -2.44
C SER A 138 -5.97 -1.24 -2.88
N ASP A 139 -5.77 -1.04 -4.18
CA ASP A 139 -4.50 -0.97 -4.90
C ASP A 139 -4.65 0.28 -5.79
N SER A 140 -4.20 1.42 -5.25
CA SER A 140 -4.59 2.75 -5.71
C SER A 140 -3.85 3.17 -6.97
N ASP A 141 -2.65 2.66 -7.21
CA ASP A 141 -1.89 2.90 -8.43
C ASP A 141 -1.92 1.72 -9.42
N GLY A 142 -2.44 0.56 -9.01
CA GLY A 142 -2.73 -0.58 -9.86
C GLY A 142 -1.50 -1.42 -10.21
N ASP A 143 -0.46 -1.40 -9.38
CA ASP A 143 0.79 -2.09 -9.61
C ASP A 143 0.76 -3.57 -9.15
N GLY A 144 -0.31 -3.96 -8.44
CA GLY A 144 -0.56 -5.30 -7.93
C GLY A 144 -0.21 -5.51 -6.46
N VAL A 145 0.19 -4.46 -5.74
CA VAL A 145 0.39 -4.44 -4.29
C VAL A 145 -0.76 -3.65 -3.66
N PRO A 146 -1.47 -4.18 -2.65
CA PRO A 146 -2.46 -3.39 -1.94
C PRO A 146 -1.81 -2.22 -1.19
N ASP A 147 -2.47 -1.06 -1.11
CA ASP A 147 -1.97 0.15 -0.42
C ASP A 147 -1.48 -0.14 1.01
N SER A 148 -2.15 -1.07 1.69
CA SER A 148 -1.78 -1.50 3.04
C SER A 148 -0.43 -2.23 3.09
N ASP A 149 -0.12 -3.01 2.06
CA ASP A 149 1.11 -3.78 1.94
C ASP A 149 2.26 -2.88 1.46
N GLU A 150 1.97 -1.89 0.62
CA GLU A 150 2.93 -0.87 0.16
C GLU A 150 3.46 -0.01 1.30
N ILE A 151 2.57 0.52 2.16
CA ILE A 151 2.99 1.28 3.34
C ILE A 151 3.87 0.42 4.27
N VAL A 152 3.60 -0.89 4.37
CA VAL A 152 4.43 -1.82 5.15
C VAL A 152 5.77 -2.08 4.48
N ALA A 153 5.81 -2.16 3.15
CA ALA A 153 7.03 -2.24 2.36
C ALA A 153 7.83 -0.93 2.35
N GLY A 154 7.18 0.19 2.69
CA GLY A 154 7.74 1.54 2.64
C GLY A 154 7.63 2.21 1.27
N THR A 155 6.84 1.63 0.35
CA THR A 155 6.54 2.18 -0.98
C THR A 155 5.39 3.18 -0.92
N ASP A 156 5.22 3.99 -1.97
CA ASP A 156 4.19 5.03 -2.08
C ASP A 156 2.94 4.48 -2.79
N PRO A 157 1.78 4.33 -2.10
CA PRO A 157 0.60 3.69 -2.69
C PRO A 157 -0.07 4.41 -3.87
N LEU A 158 0.44 5.58 -4.24
CA LEU A 158 -0.03 6.36 -5.39
C LEU A 158 0.99 6.41 -6.52
N ASN A 159 2.13 5.76 -6.35
CA ASN A 159 3.20 5.77 -7.30
C ASN A 159 3.69 4.34 -7.56
N PRO A 160 3.34 3.76 -8.72
CA PRO A 160 3.53 2.33 -8.96
C PRO A 160 5.00 1.93 -9.18
N ASP A 161 5.94 2.86 -9.00
CA ASP A 161 7.40 2.77 -9.21
C ASP A 161 8.05 3.77 -8.24
N THR A 162 8.17 3.39 -6.96
CA THR A 162 8.50 4.29 -5.85
C THR A 162 9.89 4.92 -6.02
N ASP A 163 10.89 4.14 -6.43
CA ASP A 163 12.25 4.63 -6.60
C ASP A 163 12.54 5.23 -8.00
N GLY A 164 11.60 5.06 -8.94
CA GLY A 164 11.63 5.68 -10.27
C GLY A 164 12.60 5.03 -11.24
N ASP A 165 12.94 3.75 -11.05
CA ASP A 165 13.87 3.01 -11.91
C ASP A 165 13.22 2.41 -13.17
N GLY A 166 11.89 2.42 -13.24
CA GLY A 166 11.07 1.89 -14.32
C GLY A 166 10.52 0.48 -14.09
N SER A 167 10.82 -0.13 -12.94
CA SER A 167 10.20 -1.36 -12.44
C SER A 167 9.05 -0.99 -11.52
N LEU A 168 7.97 -1.77 -11.57
CA LEU A 168 6.86 -1.50 -10.66
C LEU A 168 7.14 -2.13 -9.29
N ASP A 169 6.70 -1.50 -8.20
CA ASP A 169 6.98 -1.97 -6.84
C ASP A 169 6.50 -3.43 -6.65
N GLY A 170 5.32 -3.76 -7.16
CA GLY A 170 4.77 -5.11 -7.15
C GLY A 170 5.58 -6.11 -7.98
N THR A 171 6.20 -5.67 -9.07
CA THR A 171 7.10 -6.52 -9.86
C THR A 171 8.38 -6.81 -9.09
N GLU A 172 8.90 -5.82 -8.37
CA GLU A 172 10.11 -5.93 -7.57
C GLU A 172 9.92 -6.81 -6.35
N LEU A 173 8.85 -6.60 -5.59
CA LEU A 173 8.48 -7.45 -4.46
C LEU A 173 8.30 -8.91 -4.90
N ALA A 174 7.66 -9.14 -6.05
CA ALA A 174 7.54 -10.47 -6.64
C ALA A 174 8.91 -11.07 -7.03
N ALA A 175 9.80 -10.27 -7.63
CA ALA A 175 11.15 -10.67 -8.00
C ALA A 175 12.10 -10.83 -6.80
N GLY A 176 11.74 -10.24 -5.65
CA GLY A 176 12.54 -10.17 -4.45
C GLY A 176 13.61 -9.09 -4.46
N THR A 177 13.48 -8.12 -5.36
CA THR A 177 14.32 -6.91 -5.34
C THR A 177 13.76 -5.86 -4.37
N ASP A 178 14.37 -4.68 -4.31
CA ASP A 178 14.07 -3.66 -3.29
C ASP A 178 13.48 -2.42 -3.97
N PRO A 179 12.16 -2.16 -3.85
CA PRO A 179 11.46 -1.07 -4.56
C PRO A 179 11.82 0.34 -4.05
N LEU A 180 12.74 0.42 -3.09
CA LEU A 180 13.25 1.67 -2.52
C LEU A 180 14.71 1.95 -2.93
N ASP A 181 15.28 1.12 -3.80
CA ASP A 181 16.66 1.20 -4.27
C ASP A 181 16.74 1.00 -5.78
N ALA A 182 16.82 2.09 -6.54
CA ALA A 182 16.83 2.09 -8.01
C ALA A 182 18.01 1.34 -8.66
N ASP A 183 18.99 0.87 -7.88
CA ASP A 183 20.04 -0.04 -8.35
C ASP A 183 19.67 -1.54 -8.18
N SER A 184 18.64 -1.84 -7.40
CA SER A 184 18.10 -3.18 -7.08
C SER A 184 17.06 -3.60 -8.10
N ILE A 185 17.45 -3.76 -9.36
CA ILE A 185 16.50 -4.11 -10.44
C ILE A 185 16.64 -5.56 -10.91
N PHE A 186 15.52 -6.26 -11.15
CA PHE A 186 15.53 -7.53 -11.88
C PHE A 186 15.50 -7.31 -13.39
N ARG A 187 16.60 -7.62 -14.08
CA ARG A 187 16.71 -7.45 -15.53
C ARG A 187 17.62 -8.47 -16.19
N LEU A 188 17.28 -8.82 -17.43
CA LEU A 188 18.16 -9.55 -18.31
C LEU A 188 19.29 -8.63 -18.79
N LEU A 189 20.52 -8.94 -18.41
CA LEU A 189 21.71 -8.13 -18.68
C LEU A 189 22.28 -8.41 -20.08
N SER A 190 22.37 -9.68 -20.46
CA SER A 190 22.90 -10.06 -21.76
C SER A 190 22.39 -11.42 -22.22
N VAL A 191 22.32 -11.59 -23.55
CA VAL A 191 22.09 -12.87 -24.23
C VAL A 191 23.08 -12.95 -25.38
N GLU A 192 24.18 -13.66 -25.18
CA GLU A 192 25.33 -13.63 -26.08
C GLU A 192 25.67 -15.03 -26.61
N PRO A 193 25.91 -15.17 -27.94
CA PRO A 193 26.39 -16.42 -28.50
C PRO A 193 27.83 -16.69 -28.07
N MET A 194 28.13 -17.92 -27.69
CA MET A 194 29.46 -18.36 -27.27
C MET A 194 29.79 -19.77 -27.77
N PRO A 195 31.06 -20.22 -27.73
CA PRO A 195 31.39 -21.60 -28.04
C PRO A 195 30.60 -22.57 -27.14
N GLY A 196 29.73 -23.38 -27.75
CA GLY A 196 28.92 -24.36 -27.05
C GLY A 196 27.46 -23.94 -26.78
N GLY A 197 27.02 -22.74 -27.19
CA GLY A 197 25.61 -22.33 -27.06
C GLY A 197 25.39 -20.82 -27.02
N THR A 198 24.30 -20.40 -26.39
CA THR A 198 24.02 -19.00 -26.05
C THR A 198 23.98 -18.86 -24.54
N GLN A 199 24.70 -17.89 -23.99
CA GLN A 199 24.67 -17.59 -22.56
C GLN A 199 23.74 -16.42 -22.29
N ALA A 200 22.80 -16.61 -21.38
CA ALA A 200 21.99 -15.55 -20.82
C ALA A 200 22.51 -15.19 -19.42
N THR A 201 22.59 -13.90 -19.12
CA THR A 201 22.99 -13.37 -17.81
C THR A 201 21.96 -12.35 -17.34
N TRP A 202 21.57 -12.41 -16.07
CA TRP A 202 20.60 -11.49 -15.45
C TRP A 202 21.07 -11.07 -14.05
N THR A 203 20.48 -9.99 -13.53
CA THR A 203 20.61 -9.62 -12.10
C THR A 203 19.79 -10.58 -11.25
N SER A 204 20.34 -11.00 -10.11
CA SER A 204 19.71 -12.01 -9.27
C SER A 204 19.88 -11.72 -7.79
N VAL A 205 18.90 -12.14 -6.99
CA VAL A 205 18.90 -11.99 -5.54
C VAL A 205 19.40 -13.30 -4.91
N PRO A 206 20.46 -13.28 -4.09
CA PRO A 206 20.96 -14.49 -3.44
C PRO A 206 19.86 -15.26 -2.68
N GLY A 207 19.75 -16.57 -2.92
CA GLY A 207 18.74 -17.46 -2.34
C GLY A 207 17.41 -17.53 -3.12
N ARG A 208 17.16 -16.65 -4.09
CA ARG A 208 16.04 -16.80 -5.04
C ARG A 208 16.37 -17.85 -6.08
N VAL A 209 15.34 -18.53 -6.56
CA VAL A 209 15.44 -19.57 -7.60
C VAL A 209 14.92 -19.02 -8.91
N TYR A 210 15.64 -19.30 -10.00
CA TYR A 210 15.33 -18.82 -11.34
C TYR A 210 15.30 -19.97 -12.34
N THR A 211 14.49 -19.81 -13.39
CA THR A 211 14.54 -20.65 -14.59
C THR A 211 14.81 -19.79 -15.82
N LEU A 212 15.70 -20.27 -16.71
CA LEU A 212 15.87 -19.68 -18.04
C LEU A 212 14.96 -20.43 -18.99
N GLU A 213 14.06 -19.73 -19.67
CA GLU A 213 13.14 -20.31 -20.63
C GLU A 213 13.40 -19.78 -22.04
N VAL A 214 13.20 -20.64 -23.03
CA VAL A 214 13.37 -20.32 -24.45
C VAL A 214 12.12 -20.64 -25.24
N SER A 215 11.87 -19.82 -26.26
CA SER A 215 10.82 -20.05 -27.26
C SER A 215 11.36 -19.78 -28.66
N SER A 216 10.82 -20.48 -29.67
CA SER A 216 11.10 -20.23 -31.09
C SER A 216 10.02 -19.41 -31.79
N ASP A 217 8.89 -19.14 -31.14
CA ASP A 217 7.72 -18.54 -31.80
C ASP A 217 6.91 -17.58 -30.91
N LEU A 218 7.32 -17.38 -29.65
CA LEU A 218 6.64 -16.54 -28.65
C LEU A 218 5.20 -16.98 -28.33
N THR A 219 4.81 -18.21 -28.71
CA THR A 219 3.49 -18.73 -28.34
C THR A 219 3.46 -19.03 -26.83
N PRO A 220 2.30 -18.85 -26.14
CA PRO A 220 2.20 -19.09 -24.70
C PRO A 220 2.67 -20.49 -24.26
N ASP A 221 2.37 -21.51 -25.07
CA ASP A 221 2.75 -22.91 -24.80
C ASP A 221 4.13 -23.29 -25.41
N GLY A 222 4.79 -22.35 -26.10
CA GLY A 222 6.05 -22.56 -26.80
C GLY A 222 7.30 -22.32 -25.96
N TRP A 223 7.15 -22.05 -24.65
CA TRP A 223 8.26 -21.82 -23.73
C TRP A 223 8.75 -23.11 -23.09
N THR A 224 10.06 -23.32 -23.07
CA THR A 224 10.70 -24.50 -22.47
C THR A 224 11.91 -24.11 -21.63
N ILE A 225 12.08 -24.74 -20.47
CA ILE A 225 13.20 -24.49 -19.56
C ILE A 225 14.50 -25.03 -20.17
N VAL A 226 15.59 -24.26 -20.07
CA VAL A 226 16.95 -24.64 -20.49
C VAL A 226 17.98 -24.38 -19.37
N PRO A 227 18.84 -25.36 -19.04
CA PRO A 227 18.74 -26.79 -19.39
C PRO A 227 17.41 -27.40 -18.92
N ALA A 228 16.94 -28.46 -19.60
CA ALA A 228 15.61 -29.02 -19.33
C ALA A 228 15.44 -29.43 -17.85
N GLY A 229 14.46 -28.80 -17.18
CA GLY A 229 14.11 -29.06 -15.78
C GLY A 229 15.05 -28.43 -14.75
N ASP A 230 16.01 -27.62 -15.20
CA ASP A 230 16.96 -26.96 -14.31
C ASP A 230 16.32 -25.78 -13.57
N ARG A 231 16.73 -25.58 -12.33
CA ARG A 231 16.33 -24.48 -11.45
C ARG A 231 17.58 -23.98 -10.76
N VAL A 232 17.90 -22.71 -10.97
CA VAL A 232 19.16 -22.14 -10.50
C VAL A 232 18.90 -21.27 -9.29
N GLU A 233 19.34 -21.74 -8.13
CA GLU A 233 19.40 -20.92 -6.93
C GLU A 233 20.56 -19.93 -7.07
N ALA A 234 20.26 -18.64 -7.03
CA ALA A 234 21.25 -17.59 -7.14
C ALA A 234 22.12 -17.53 -5.89
N THR A 235 23.43 -17.40 -6.09
CA THR A 235 24.42 -17.29 -5.00
C THR A 235 25.04 -15.91 -4.90
N GLY A 236 24.71 -15.01 -5.83
CA GLY A 236 25.27 -13.68 -5.94
C GLY A 236 24.35 -12.73 -6.71
N PRO A 237 24.82 -11.49 -6.96
CA PRO A 237 24.02 -10.43 -7.57
C PRO A 237 23.73 -10.66 -9.07
N THR A 238 24.39 -11.64 -9.69
CA THR A 238 24.14 -12.04 -11.07
C THR A 238 24.18 -13.54 -11.22
N THR A 239 23.36 -14.04 -12.15
CA THR A 239 23.30 -15.45 -12.51
C THR A 239 23.43 -15.59 -14.03
N SER A 240 24.16 -16.61 -14.46
CA SER A 240 24.36 -16.92 -15.88
C SER A 240 24.03 -18.38 -16.16
N VAL A 241 23.28 -18.63 -17.24
CA VAL A 241 22.92 -19.97 -17.71
C VAL A 241 23.18 -20.09 -19.21
N THR A 242 23.61 -21.27 -19.66
CA THR A 242 23.93 -21.53 -21.06
C THR A 242 22.90 -22.46 -21.69
N ASP A 243 22.25 -21.99 -22.76
CA ASP A 243 21.47 -22.82 -23.69
C ASP A 243 22.42 -23.49 -24.70
N ALA A 244 22.79 -24.75 -24.41
CA ALA A 244 23.62 -25.54 -25.31
C ALA A 244 22.89 -26.03 -26.58
N GLY A 245 21.55 -25.94 -26.60
CA GLY A 245 20.69 -26.33 -27.71
C GLY A 245 20.48 -25.24 -28.78
N ALA A 246 21.07 -24.06 -28.58
CA ALA A 246 20.95 -22.91 -29.47
C ALA A 246 21.66 -22.99 -30.85
N PRO A 247 22.66 -23.85 -31.16
CA PRO A 247 23.37 -23.71 -32.43
C PRO A 247 22.50 -24.14 -33.63
N GLY A 248 22.13 -23.15 -34.47
CA GLY A 248 21.57 -23.38 -35.80
C GLY A 248 20.06 -23.10 -35.99
N GLN A 249 19.36 -22.51 -35.02
CA GLN A 249 17.98 -22.01 -35.20
C GLN A 249 17.98 -20.50 -35.52
N ALA A 250 17.10 -20.07 -36.43
CA ALA A 250 17.14 -18.72 -37.01
C ALA A 250 16.70 -17.62 -36.02
N GLU A 251 15.77 -17.92 -35.11
CA GLU A 251 15.28 -16.99 -34.10
C GLU A 251 15.03 -17.76 -32.79
N ARG A 252 15.57 -17.27 -31.68
CA ARG A 252 15.30 -17.74 -30.33
C ARG A 252 15.04 -16.56 -29.42
N TYR A 253 14.01 -16.70 -28.59
CA TYR A 253 13.61 -15.74 -27.58
C TYR A 253 13.91 -16.32 -26.21
N TYR A 254 14.34 -15.46 -25.29
CA TYR A 254 14.73 -15.84 -23.94
C TYR A 254 13.91 -15.04 -22.95
N ARG A 255 13.50 -15.68 -21.86
CA ARG A 255 13.00 -15.01 -20.66
C ARG A 255 13.55 -15.69 -19.43
N VAL A 256 13.65 -14.94 -18.34
CA VAL A 256 14.00 -15.49 -17.03
C VAL A 256 12.76 -15.40 -16.17
N VAL A 257 12.44 -16.49 -15.48
CA VAL A 257 11.31 -16.58 -14.57
C VAL A 257 11.86 -16.73 -13.15
N VAL A 258 11.30 -15.96 -12.23
CA VAL A 258 11.54 -16.10 -10.79
C VAL A 258 10.55 -17.15 -10.26
N GLU A 259 11.04 -18.17 -9.55
CA GLU A 259 10.24 -19.29 -9.04
C GLU A 259 9.76 -19.08 -7.59
#